data_AF-A0A936A4C8-F1
#
_entry.id   AF-A0A936A4C8-F1
#
_cell.length_a   1.000
_cell.length_b   1.000
_cell.length_c   1.000
_cell.angle_alpha   90.00
_cell.angle_beta   90.00
_cell.angle_gamma   90.00
#
_symmetry.space_group_name_H-M   'P 1'
#
loop_
_entity.id
_entity.type
_entity.pdbx_description
1 polymer ?
#
loop_
_entity_poly.entity_id
_entity_poly.type
_entity_poly.pdbx_seq_one_letter_code
_entity_poly.pdbx_strand_id
1 'polypeptide(L)'
;MINLRNILWASILLPVFSQAQIIYGKNNFTAYQRGRLPIIISIPHGGNIAPANIPDRTCNNPTTVTDAYTIELGRQIDSSLYHLTGCHAHVIFCHLKRTKLDCNRNLDDGACSNLEAENAWMEFHKFIDTAEFLAQQEYQGKALFIDLHGHGHAIQQLELGYSLTAKQLDQTDSLLNSTSYINSSSIRNLVSKNINGFSHAELIRGQFALGSLLTNAGYPSVPSFATPTPGSNPYFDGGYNTQNYTSNLAGNTVDGLQIECNYTNVRENYTTRKVFGEALAKSILSYLEIHQNLILTQCSLVNATLTKEGNPYYLYTNTANQSMYFQFHNLNLIGKQYLLHNYLGAEIRRGIINTENQIQINHPLSSGIYFISIYDMRFTAPIKIFVK
;
A
#
# COMPACT_ATOMS: atom_id res chain seq x y z
N MET A 1 27.61 28.88 48.56
CA MET A 1 26.21 29.30 48.34
C MET A 1 25.81 28.86 46.93
N ILE A 2 25.38 27.60 46.76
CA ILE A 2 24.00 27.19 46.40
C ILE A 2 23.53 27.94 45.14
N ASN A 3 23.83 27.49 43.92
CA ASN A 3 23.29 26.35 43.16
C ASN A 3 21.77 26.42 42.94
N LEU A 4 21.35 26.92 41.77
CA LEU A 4 19.98 26.84 41.26
C LEU A 4 20.00 26.51 39.76
N ARG A 5 20.17 25.20 39.52
CA ARG A 5 19.43 24.35 38.56
C ARG A 5 19.26 24.88 37.12
N ASN A 6 20.11 24.35 36.24
CA ASN A 6 19.72 23.98 34.89
C ASN A 6 18.40 23.20 34.94
N ILE A 7 17.31 23.80 34.45
CA ILE A 7 16.11 23.06 34.10
C ILE A 7 16.42 22.39 32.76
N LEU A 8 16.94 21.16 32.82
CA LEU A 8 16.78 20.24 31.70
C LEU A 8 15.27 20.01 31.57
N TRP A 9 14.66 20.59 30.54
CA TRP A 9 13.38 20.09 30.06
C TRP A 9 13.65 18.73 29.43
N ALA A 10 13.61 17.68 30.26
CA ALA A 10 13.42 16.33 29.76
C ALA A 10 11.99 16.25 29.27
N SER A 11 11.78 16.59 27.99
CA SER A 11 10.56 16.24 27.29
C SER A 11 10.52 14.72 27.20
N ILE A 12 9.91 14.06 28.16
CA ILE A 12 9.50 12.67 28.02
C ILE A 12 8.38 12.70 26.98
N LEU A 13 8.75 12.57 25.71
CA LEU A 13 7.83 12.15 24.67
C LEU A 13 7.46 10.71 25.03
N LEU A 14 6.37 10.57 25.79
CA LEU A 14 5.68 9.29 25.86
C LEU A 14 5.41 8.88 24.41
N PRO A 15 5.79 7.65 24.00
CA PRO A 15 5.41 7.17 22.69
C PRO A 15 3.89 7.19 22.67
N VAL A 16 3.32 8.13 21.92
CA VAL A 16 1.90 8.06 21.59
C VAL A 16 1.82 6.79 20.78
N PHE A 17 1.20 5.75 21.36
CA PHE A 17 0.78 4.56 20.65
C PHE A 17 -0.12 5.05 19.52
N SER A 18 0.47 5.29 18.35
CA SER A 18 -0.26 5.75 17.18
C SER A 18 -1.08 4.56 16.70
N GLN A 19 -2.30 4.43 17.22
CA GLN A 19 -3.30 3.57 16.62
C GLN A 19 -3.35 3.90 15.12
N ALA A 20 -3.36 2.87 14.26
CA ALA A 20 -3.41 3.09 12.82
C ALA A 20 -4.63 3.96 12.47
N GLN A 21 -4.40 5.04 11.72
CA GLN A 21 -5.48 5.90 11.27
C GLN A 21 -6.26 5.16 10.18
N ILE A 22 -7.55 4.94 10.39
CA ILE A 22 -8.44 4.39 9.36
C ILE A 22 -9.18 5.54 8.68
N ILE A 23 -9.06 5.62 7.37
CA ILE A 23 -9.75 6.56 6.50
C ILE A 23 -10.84 5.78 5.77
N TYR A 24 -12.10 6.20 5.92
CA TYR A 24 -13.22 5.54 5.26
C TYR A 24 -13.60 6.29 3.98
N GLY A 25 -13.91 5.52 2.94
CA GLY A 25 -14.60 6.03 1.77
C GLY A 25 -16.07 6.33 2.06
N LYS A 26 -16.79 6.85 1.07
CA LYS A 26 -18.21 7.16 1.19
C LYS A 26 -18.99 5.91 1.58
N ASN A 27 -19.96 6.09 2.49
CA ASN A 27 -20.79 5.01 3.04
C ASN A 27 -20.00 3.87 3.73
N ASN A 28 -18.71 4.07 4.01
CA ASN A 28 -17.80 3.05 4.53
C ASN A 28 -17.70 1.81 3.60
N PHE A 29 -17.95 1.97 2.31
CA PHE A 29 -17.83 0.88 1.33
C PHE A 29 -16.39 0.46 1.10
N THR A 30 -15.45 1.36 1.33
CA THR A 30 -14.01 1.11 1.31
C THR A 30 -13.37 1.73 2.55
N ALA A 31 -12.21 1.20 2.94
CA ALA A 31 -11.43 1.74 4.03
C ALA A 31 -9.94 1.59 3.77
N TYR A 32 -9.16 2.52 4.28
CA TYR A 32 -7.72 2.51 4.23
C TYR A 32 -7.17 2.67 5.65
N GLN A 33 -6.57 1.61 6.16
CA GLN A 33 -5.73 1.65 7.33
C GLN A 33 -4.34 2.13 6.94
N ARG A 34 -4.01 3.36 7.34
CA ARG A 34 -2.69 3.92 7.08
C ARG A 34 -1.64 3.22 7.95
N GLY A 35 -0.67 2.61 7.29
CA GLY A 35 0.52 2.02 7.89
C GLY A 35 1.74 2.93 7.84
N ARG A 36 2.86 2.32 8.22
CA ARG A 36 4.22 2.87 8.19
C ARG A 36 5.28 1.86 7.71
N LEU A 37 4.88 0.62 7.39
CA LEU A 37 5.77 -0.34 6.75
C LEU A 37 5.77 -0.13 5.24
N PRO A 38 6.84 -0.52 4.52
CA PRO A 38 6.87 -0.52 3.06
C PRO A 38 6.07 -1.71 2.48
N ILE A 39 4.93 -2.02 3.09
CA ILE A 39 4.07 -3.16 2.77
C ILE A 39 2.66 -2.61 2.57
N ILE A 40 2.11 -2.82 1.38
CA ILE A 40 0.76 -2.45 0.99
C ILE A 40 -0.03 -3.74 0.75
N ILE A 41 -1.17 -3.88 1.41
CA ILE A 41 -2.06 -5.04 1.30
C ILE A 41 -3.43 -4.55 0.81
N SER A 42 -3.85 -4.96 -0.39
CA SER A 42 -5.21 -4.74 -0.87
C SER A 42 -6.08 -5.99 -0.65
N ILE A 43 -7.34 -5.79 -0.27
CA ILE A 43 -8.30 -6.86 0.00
C ILE A 43 -9.61 -6.51 -0.73
N PRO A 44 -9.71 -6.86 -2.02
CA PRO A 44 -10.79 -6.38 -2.86
C PRO A 44 -12.10 -7.16 -2.70
N HIS A 45 -12.08 -8.40 -2.20
CA HIS A 45 -13.23 -9.33 -2.31
C HIS A 45 -13.73 -9.95 -1.00
N GLY A 46 -13.25 -9.50 0.16
CA GLY A 46 -13.67 -10.06 1.46
C GLY A 46 -14.90 -9.38 2.08
N GLY A 47 -15.47 -8.36 1.43
CA GLY A 47 -16.61 -7.59 1.92
C GLY A 47 -17.94 -8.35 1.93
N ASN A 48 -18.84 -7.94 2.82
CA ASN A 48 -20.19 -8.51 2.94
C ASN A 48 -21.33 -7.47 2.84
N ILE A 49 -20.99 -6.18 2.68
CA ILE A 49 -21.99 -5.11 2.56
C ILE A 49 -22.66 -5.23 1.19
N ALA A 50 -23.99 -5.32 1.20
CA ALA A 50 -24.81 -5.48 0.00
C ALA A 50 -25.96 -4.47 0.02
N PRO A 51 -25.70 -3.19 -0.27
CA PRO A 51 -26.69 -2.15 -0.14
C PRO A 51 -27.70 -2.24 -1.31
N ALA A 52 -28.96 -1.89 -1.06
CA ALA A 52 -30.04 -2.09 -2.02
C ALA A 52 -29.94 -1.22 -3.28
N ASN A 53 -29.31 -0.05 -3.17
CA ASN A 53 -29.09 0.92 -4.25
C ASN A 53 -27.91 0.56 -5.18
N ILE A 54 -27.10 -0.44 -4.82
CA ILE A 54 -26.13 -1.06 -5.74
C ILE A 54 -26.71 -2.42 -6.17
N PRO A 55 -27.17 -2.57 -7.42
CA PRO A 55 -27.65 -3.86 -7.91
C PRO A 55 -26.50 -4.87 -7.95
N ASP A 56 -26.83 -6.16 -7.98
CA ASP A 56 -25.79 -7.15 -8.28
C ASP A 56 -25.32 -6.96 -9.72
N ARG A 57 -24.01 -7.06 -9.93
CA ARG A 57 -23.35 -6.99 -11.22
C ARG A 57 -23.85 -8.12 -12.11
N THR A 58 -24.28 -7.75 -13.30
CA THR A 58 -24.66 -8.67 -14.38
C THR A 58 -23.90 -8.39 -15.68
N CYS A 59 -23.08 -7.33 -15.70
CA CYS A 59 -22.27 -6.98 -16.86
C CYS A 59 -21.09 -7.95 -17.03
N ASN A 60 -20.75 -8.25 -18.29
CA ASN A 60 -19.51 -8.94 -18.68
C ASN A 60 -19.24 -10.29 -17.97
N ASN A 61 -20.31 -11.06 -17.71
CA ASN A 61 -20.28 -12.38 -17.08
C ASN A 61 -19.44 -12.40 -15.77
N PRO A 62 -19.90 -11.69 -14.73
CA PRO A 62 -19.06 -11.36 -13.59
C PRO A 62 -18.85 -12.58 -12.68
N THR A 63 -17.64 -12.71 -12.16
CA THR A 63 -17.39 -13.56 -10.99
C THR A 63 -17.99 -12.89 -9.75
N THR A 64 -18.79 -13.64 -9.00
CA THR A 64 -19.60 -13.10 -7.88
C THR A 64 -19.25 -13.70 -6.53
N VAL A 65 -18.41 -14.73 -6.50
CA VAL A 65 -18.03 -15.43 -5.27
C VAL A 65 -17.18 -14.52 -4.40
N THR A 66 -17.54 -14.44 -3.12
CA THR A 66 -16.82 -13.66 -2.11
C THR A 66 -15.66 -14.48 -1.56
N ASP A 67 -14.52 -13.83 -1.39
CA ASP A 67 -13.32 -14.44 -0.85
C ASP A 67 -13.46 -14.52 0.67
N ALA A 68 -14.15 -15.56 1.14
CA ALA A 68 -14.56 -15.65 2.55
C ALA A 68 -13.38 -15.42 3.51
N TYR A 69 -13.59 -14.52 4.47
CA TYR A 69 -12.67 -14.21 5.57
C TYR A 69 -11.33 -13.56 5.19
N THR A 70 -11.16 -13.02 3.98
CA THR A 70 -9.91 -12.33 3.59
C THR A 70 -9.72 -11.00 4.32
N ILE A 71 -10.79 -10.26 4.68
CA ILE A 71 -10.68 -9.05 5.52
C ILE A 71 -10.15 -9.42 6.91
N GLU A 72 -10.71 -10.45 7.53
CA GLU A 72 -10.29 -10.95 8.84
C GLU A 72 -8.86 -11.47 8.79
N LEU A 73 -8.49 -12.16 7.72
CA LEU A 73 -7.12 -12.62 7.50
C LEU A 73 -6.16 -11.43 7.36
N GLY A 74 -6.49 -10.44 6.53
CA GLY A 74 -5.68 -9.22 6.38
C GLY A 74 -5.43 -8.50 7.71
N ARG A 75 -6.44 -8.43 8.58
CA ARG A 75 -6.29 -7.90 9.94
C ARG A 75 -5.35 -8.75 10.81
N GLN A 76 -5.35 -10.08 10.67
CA GLN A 76 -4.40 -10.94 11.40
C GLN A 76 -2.97 -10.78 10.88
N ILE A 77 -2.78 -10.62 9.56
CA ILE A 77 -1.47 -10.36 8.95
C ILE A 77 -0.92 -9.03 9.48
N ASP A 78 -1.71 -7.96 9.41
CA ASP A 78 -1.30 -6.64 9.91
C ASP A 78 -1.04 -6.63 11.42
N SER A 79 -1.89 -7.29 12.22
CA SER A 79 -1.64 -7.44 13.66
C SER A 79 -0.33 -8.19 13.95
N SER A 80 0.03 -9.16 13.12
CA SER A 80 1.28 -9.92 13.25
C SER A 80 2.48 -9.08 12.85
N LEU A 81 2.38 -8.31 11.75
CA LEU A 81 3.38 -7.32 11.37
C LEU A 81 3.58 -6.29 12.48
N TYR A 82 2.51 -5.76 13.07
CA TYR A 82 2.61 -4.84 14.20
C TYR A 82 3.29 -5.48 15.41
N HIS A 83 2.97 -6.74 15.75
CA HIS A 83 3.62 -7.42 16.86
C HIS A 83 5.13 -7.63 16.63
N LEU A 84 5.53 -7.94 15.40
CA LEU A 84 6.93 -8.21 15.03
C LEU A 84 7.75 -6.93 14.85
N THR A 85 7.12 -5.85 14.39
CA THR A 85 7.81 -4.64 13.92
C THR A 85 7.47 -3.39 14.72
N GLY A 86 6.38 -3.37 15.49
CA GLY A 86 5.83 -2.15 16.11
C GLY A 86 5.12 -1.19 15.13
N CYS A 87 4.99 -1.55 13.85
CA CYS A 87 4.32 -0.76 12.82
C CYS A 87 3.25 -1.57 12.08
N HIS A 88 2.22 -0.86 11.63
CA HIS A 88 1.19 -1.43 10.76
C HIS A 88 1.62 -1.36 9.28
N ALA A 89 1.14 -2.31 8.49
CA ALA A 89 1.14 -2.22 7.04
C ALA A 89 0.08 -1.21 6.57
N HIS A 90 0.21 -0.75 5.33
CA HIS A 90 -0.89 -0.07 4.65
C HIS A 90 -1.91 -1.12 4.22
N VAL A 91 -3.15 -1.05 4.69
CA VAL A 91 -4.18 -2.03 4.34
C VAL A 91 -5.41 -1.36 3.76
N ILE A 92 -5.80 -1.76 2.54
CA ILE A 92 -6.94 -1.23 1.81
C ILE A 92 -8.02 -2.31 1.73
N PHE A 93 -9.21 -2.00 2.20
CA PHE A 93 -10.34 -2.91 2.28
C PHE A 93 -11.45 -2.46 1.34
N CYS A 94 -12.01 -3.40 0.58
CA CYS A 94 -13.35 -3.28 0.02
C CYS A 94 -14.34 -4.00 0.93
N HIS A 95 -15.31 -3.26 1.48
CA HIS A 95 -16.35 -3.81 2.35
C HIS A 95 -17.61 -4.24 1.58
N LEU A 96 -17.76 -3.80 0.32
CA LEU A 96 -18.83 -4.29 -0.55
C LEU A 96 -18.62 -5.76 -0.91
N LYS A 97 -19.73 -6.51 -0.98
CA LYS A 97 -19.73 -7.87 -1.50
C LYS A 97 -19.29 -7.85 -2.97
N ARG A 98 -18.54 -8.86 -3.41
CA ARG A 98 -18.08 -8.96 -4.81
C ARG A 98 -19.21 -8.93 -5.85
N THR A 99 -20.42 -9.36 -5.49
CA THR A 99 -21.60 -9.20 -6.36
C THR A 99 -21.93 -7.74 -6.64
N LYS A 100 -21.59 -6.81 -5.74
CA LYS A 100 -21.87 -5.37 -5.86
C LYS A 100 -20.76 -4.60 -6.57
N LEU A 101 -19.52 -4.94 -6.24
CA LEU A 101 -18.33 -4.28 -6.76
C LEU A 101 -17.16 -5.27 -6.78
N ASP A 102 -16.46 -5.36 -7.90
CA ASP A 102 -15.19 -6.07 -8.00
C ASP A 102 -14.04 -5.06 -8.15
N CYS A 103 -13.35 -4.79 -7.04
CA CYS A 103 -12.17 -3.91 -7.02
C CYS A 103 -10.89 -4.58 -7.57
N ASN A 104 -11.00 -5.73 -8.24
CA ASN A 104 -9.89 -6.38 -8.96
C ASN A 104 -10.26 -6.59 -10.44
N ARG A 105 -11.03 -5.63 -10.98
CA ARG A 105 -11.38 -5.46 -12.39
C ARG A 105 -11.24 -3.97 -12.75
N ASN A 106 -11.16 -3.67 -14.05
CA ASN A 106 -11.29 -2.29 -14.51
C ASN A 106 -12.65 -1.70 -14.09
N LEU A 107 -12.77 -0.37 -14.09
CA LEU A 107 -13.95 0.34 -13.61
C LEU A 107 -15.25 -0.16 -14.25
N ASP A 108 -15.28 -0.34 -15.56
CA ASP A 108 -16.49 -0.71 -16.31
C ASP A 108 -17.00 -2.10 -15.89
N ASP A 109 -16.10 -3.09 -15.84
CA ASP A 109 -16.41 -4.47 -15.43
C ASP A 109 -16.67 -4.58 -13.92
N GLY A 110 -15.94 -3.79 -13.14
CA GLY A 110 -15.92 -3.82 -11.69
C GLY A 110 -17.16 -3.17 -11.09
N ALA A 111 -17.65 -2.08 -11.67
CA ALA A 111 -18.76 -1.30 -11.14
C ALA A 111 -20.06 -1.41 -11.96
N CYS A 112 -20.02 -1.99 -13.17
CA CYS A 112 -21.17 -2.14 -14.07
C CYS A 112 -21.98 -0.83 -14.25
N SER A 113 -21.28 0.29 -14.42
CA SER A 113 -21.86 1.64 -14.61
C SER A 113 -22.78 2.13 -13.48
N ASN A 114 -22.71 1.52 -12.28
CA ASN A 114 -23.42 2.03 -11.12
C ASN A 114 -22.59 3.11 -10.43
N LEU A 115 -23.11 4.34 -10.38
CA LEU A 115 -22.37 5.51 -9.86
C LEU A 115 -21.86 5.33 -8.41
N GLU A 116 -22.57 4.63 -7.53
CA GLU A 116 -22.07 4.40 -6.16
C GLU A 116 -20.96 3.35 -6.13
N ALA A 117 -21.08 2.30 -6.93
CA ALA A 117 -20.02 1.31 -7.11
C ALA A 117 -18.77 1.93 -7.76
N GLU A 118 -18.94 2.80 -8.75
CA GLU A 118 -17.83 3.54 -9.38
C GLU A 118 -17.10 4.44 -8.38
N ASN A 119 -17.86 5.14 -7.52
CA ASN A 119 -17.26 5.95 -6.45
C ASN A 119 -16.45 5.09 -5.47
N ALA A 120 -17.00 3.98 -5.01
CA ALA A 120 -16.28 3.05 -4.14
C ALA A 120 -15.04 2.45 -4.84
N TRP A 121 -15.14 2.10 -6.12
CA TRP A 121 -13.99 1.66 -6.92
C TRP A 121 -12.90 2.73 -6.92
N MET A 122 -13.24 3.98 -7.29
CA MET A 122 -12.28 5.08 -7.34
C MET A 122 -11.63 5.35 -5.98
N GLU A 123 -12.38 5.25 -4.88
CA GLU A 123 -11.83 5.39 -3.52
C GLU A 123 -10.83 4.28 -3.19
N PHE A 124 -11.18 3.02 -3.45
CA PHE A 124 -10.30 1.87 -3.24
C PHE A 124 -8.96 2.05 -3.97
N HIS A 125 -9.02 2.39 -5.25
CA HIS A 125 -7.86 2.55 -6.11
C HIS A 125 -7.00 3.77 -5.69
N LYS A 126 -7.60 4.90 -5.32
CA LYS A 126 -6.88 6.07 -4.78
C LYS A 126 -6.21 5.79 -3.44
N PHE A 127 -6.77 4.92 -2.62
CA PHE A 127 -6.13 4.50 -1.38
C PHE A 127 -4.87 3.67 -1.64
N ILE A 128 -4.87 2.83 -2.67
CA ILE A 128 -3.66 2.11 -3.08
C ILE A 128 -2.60 3.09 -3.59
N ASP A 129 -2.96 4.03 -4.47
CA ASP A 129 -2.03 5.07 -4.96
C ASP A 129 -1.38 5.83 -3.79
N THR A 130 -2.20 6.21 -2.80
CA THR A 130 -1.74 6.93 -1.61
C THR A 130 -0.81 6.07 -0.77
N ALA A 131 -1.11 4.78 -0.59
CA ALA A 131 -0.28 3.85 0.16
C ALA A 131 1.08 3.62 -0.51
N GLU A 132 1.11 3.37 -1.83
CA GLU A 132 2.34 3.22 -2.60
C GLU A 132 3.21 4.48 -2.52
N PHE A 133 2.60 5.66 -2.67
CA PHE A 133 3.32 6.92 -2.55
C PHE A 133 3.97 7.05 -1.16
N LEU A 134 3.19 6.87 -0.09
CA LEU A 134 3.70 7.03 1.28
C LEU A 134 4.81 6.02 1.60
N ALA A 135 4.62 4.75 1.24
CA ALA A 135 5.62 3.71 1.45
C ALA A 135 6.93 4.02 0.71
N GLN A 136 6.86 4.39 -0.57
CA GLN A 136 8.04 4.73 -1.35
C GLN A 136 8.74 5.98 -0.82
N GLN A 137 8.01 6.99 -0.33
CA GLN A 137 8.62 8.16 0.29
C GLN A 137 9.35 7.83 1.60
N GLU A 138 8.77 6.98 2.47
CA GLU A 138 9.38 6.64 3.76
C GLU A 138 10.58 5.67 3.60
N TYR A 139 10.61 4.85 2.53
CA TYR A 139 11.61 3.80 2.32
C TYR A 139 12.41 3.93 1.01
N GLN A 140 12.67 5.17 0.57
CA GLN A 140 13.59 5.47 -0.56
C GLN A 140 13.24 4.70 -1.84
N GLY A 141 11.96 4.67 -2.19
CA GLY A 141 11.44 3.99 -3.38
C GLY A 141 11.20 2.50 -3.22
N LYS A 142 11.42 1.93 -2.03
CA LYS A 142 11.13 0.51 -1.75
C LYS A 142 9.72 0.37 -1.19
N ALA A 143 8.95 -0.54 -1.78
CA ALA A 143 7.65 -0.97 -1.32
C ALA A 143 7.34 -2.36 -1.88
N LEU A 144 6.52 -3.13 -1.16
CA LEU A 144 5.96 -4.39 -1.59
C LEU A 144 4.44 -4.30 -1.61
N PHE A 145 3.84 -4.58 -2.76
CA PHE A 145 2.39 -4.68 -2.93
C PHE A 145 1.92 -6.14 -2.87
N ILE A 146 0.87 -6.41 -2.10
CA ILE A 146 0.24 -7.72 -1.96
C ILE A 146 -1.26 -7.56 -2.19
N ASP A 147 -1.77 -8.16 -3.26
CA ASP A 147 -3.21 -8.28 -3.49
C ASP A 147 -3.71 -9.60 -2.87
N LEU A 148 -4.43 -9.52 -1.76
CA LEU A 148 -4.80 -10.67 -0.95
C LEU A 148 -6.20 -11.19 -1.31
N HIS A 149 -6.25 -12.44 -1.78
CA HIS A 149 -7.45 -13.13 -2.25
C HIS A 149 -7.64 -14.47 -1.56
N GLY A 150 -8.75 -15.12 -1.86
CA GLY A 150 -9.00 -16.49 -1.44
C GLY A 150 -9.65 -17.32 -2.54
N HIS A 151 -9.10 -18.51 -2.78
CA HIS A 151 -9.62 -19.44 -3.78
C HIS A 151 -10.30 -20.66 -3.13
N GLY A 152 -11.19 -21.30 -3.90
CA GLY A 152 -11.92 -22.51 -3.54
C GLY A 152 -11.43 -23.76 -4.28
N HIS A 153 -10.20 -23.79 -4.80
CA HIS A 153 -9.69 -24.95 -5.52
C HIS A 153 -9.53 -26.18 -4.60
N ALA A 154 -9.60 -27.37 -5.21
CA ALA A 154 -9.44 -28.62 -4.46
C ALA A 154 -8.06 -28.75 -3.82
N ILE A 155 -7.01 -28.28 -4.50
CA ILE A 155 -5.64 -28.29 -3.98
C ILE A 155 -5.49 -27.18 -2.95
N GLN A 156 -5.17 -27.57 -1.71
CA GLN A 156 -4.98 -26.64 -0.59
C GLN A 156 -3.52 -26.19 -0.54
N GLN A 157 -3.21 -25.15 -1.31
CA GLN A 157 -1.91 -24.49 -1.35
C GLN A 157 -2.10 -23.02 -1.69
N LEU A 158 -1.16 -22.16 -1.31
CA LEU A 158 -1.15 -20.77 -1.72
C LEU A 158 -0.76 -20.66 -3.19
N GLU A 159 -1.46 -19.82 -3.96
CA GLU A 159 -1.09 -19.50 -5.34
C GLU A 159 -0.57 -18.06 -5.37
N LEU A 160 0.69 -17.88 -5.78
CA LEU A 160 1.43 -16.62 -5.76
C LEU A 160 1.49 -16.06 -7.19
N GLY A 161 0.55 -15.20 -7.53
CA GLY A 161 0.39 -14.62 -8.87
C GLY A 161 1.38 -13.48 -9.16
N TYR A 162 2.41 -13.77 -9.96
CA TYR A 162 3.44 -12.80 -10.39
C TYR A 162 3.19 -12.15 -11.76
N SER A 163 1.94 -12.13 -12.25
CA SER A 163 1.57 -11.85 -13.65
C SER A 163 2.22 -12.80 -14.66
N LEU A 164 2.49 -14.04 -14.23
CA LEU A 164 3.03 -15.12 -15.07
C LEU A 164 2.07 -16.30 -15.06
N THR A 165 1.59 -16.67 -16.24
CA THR A 165 0.69 -17.81 -16.43
C THR A 165 1.35 -19.14 -16.01
N ALA A 166 0.54 -20.16 -15.72
CA ALA A 166 1.01 -21.52 -15.47
C ALA A 166 1.97 -22.03 -16.57
N LYS A 167 1.62 -21.82 -17.84
CA LYS A 167 2.46 -22.21 -18.99
C LYS A 167 3.81 -21.48 -19.03
N GLN A 168 3.83 -20.23 -18.57
CA GLN A 168 5.09 -19.48 -18.44
C GLN A 168 5.93 -20.02 -17.29
N LEU A 169 5.32 -20.37 -16.15
CA LEU A 169 6.01 -21.01 -15.02
C LEU A 169 6.55 -22.40 -15.38
N ASP A 170 5.92 -23.13 -16.29
CA ASP A 170 6.42 -24.42 -16.80
C ASP A 170 7.72 -24.31 -17.62
N GLN A 171 8.13 -23.10 -18.00
CA GLN A 171 9.36 -22.90 -18.77
C GLN A 171 10.62 -23.12 -17.92
N THR A 172 11.74 -23.32 -18.61
CA THR A 172 13.06 -23.45 -17.97
C THR A 172 13.49 -22.14 -17.31
N ASP A 173 14.37 -22.23 -16.32
CA ASP A 173 14.92 -21.04 -15.64
C ASP A 173 15.61 -20.09 -16.63
N SER A 174 16.31 -20.63 -17.63
CA SER A 174 16.94 -19.83 -18.69
C SER A 174 15.91 -18.97 -19.45
N LEU A 175 14.74 -19.52 -19.76
CA LEU A 175 13.69 -18.78 -20.45
C LEU A 175 12.97 -17.80 -19.52
N LEU A 176 12.72 -18.18 -18.25
CA LEU A 176 12.20 -17.26 -17.23
C LEU A 176 13.14 -16.08 -16.99
N ASN A 177 14.45 -16.28 -17.09
CA ASN A 177 15.48 -15.25 -16.95
C ASN A 177 15.64 -14.36 -18.21
N SER A 178 14.87 -14.60 -19.27
CA SER A 178 14.91 -13.75 -20.45
C SER A 178 14.16 -12.42 -20.23
N THR A 179 14.58 -11.38 -20.95
CA THR A 179 13.95 -10.04 -20.88
C THR A 179 12.45 -10.07 -21.13
N SER A 180 11.96 -10.96 -22.00
CA SER A 180 10.53 -11.07 -22.31
C SER A 180 9.71 -11.50 -21.08
N TYR A 181 10.19 -12.50 -20.34
CA TYR A 181 9.52 -13.01 -19.14
C TYR A 181 9.70 -12.09 -17.95
N ILE A 182 10.89 -11.48 -17.80
CA ILE A 182 11.11 -10.43 -16.81
C ILE A 182 10.13 -9.27 -17.03
N ASN A 183 9.98 -8.78 -18.26
CA ASN A 183 9.08 -7.66 -18.56
C ASN A 183 7.59 -7.98 -18.31
N SER A 184 7.21 -9.25 -18.32
CA SER A 184 5.84 -9.72 -18.03
C SER A 184 5.57 -9.87 -16.53
N SER A 185 6.61 -9.83 -15.68
CA SER A 185 6.52 -10.09 -14.26
C SER A 185 6.13 -8.86 -13.43
N SER A 186 5.37 -9.07 -12.36
CA SER A 186 5.02 -8.06 -11.36
C SER A 186 6.16 -7.74 -10.37
N ILE A 187 7.27 -8.46 -10.46
CA ILE A 187 8.50 -8.23 -9.68
C ILE A 187 9.70 -7.87 -10.56
N ARG A 188 9.45 -7.30 -11.76
CA ARG A 188 10.50 -7.07 -12.77
C ARG A 188 11.61 -6.14 -12.29
N ASN A 189 11.29 -5.17 -11.43
CA ASN A 189 12.30 -4.25 -10.91
C ASN A 189 13.19 -4.93 -9.87
N LEU A 190 12.65 -5.89 -9.09
CA LEU A 190 13.40 -6.64 -8.10
C LEU A 190 14.56 -7.43 -8.72
N VAL A 191 14.39 -7.92 -9.96
CA VAL A 191 15.45 -8.65 -10.69
C VAL A 191 16.73 -7.82 -10.79
N SER A 192 16.63 -6.51 -11.01
CA SER A 192 17.80 -5.62 -11.13
C SER A 192 18.22 -4.96 -9.80
N LYS A 193 17.34 -4.95 -8.80
CA LYS A 193 17.54 -4.22 -7.54
C LYS A 193 17.88 -5.11 -6.35
N ASN A 194 17.66 -6.42 -6.45
CA ASN A 194 17.89 -7.31 -5.31
C ASN A 194 19.38 -7.36 -4.96
N ILE A 195 19.68 -7.33 -3.66
CA ILE A 195 21.05 -7.12 -3.14
C ILE A 195 21.98 -8.33 -3.33
N ASN A 196 21.41 -9.50 -3.62
CA ASN A 196 22.14 -10.77 -3.71
C ASN A 196 22.34 -11.24 -5.16
N GLY A 197 21.86 -10.48 -6.16
CA GLY A 197 22.00 -10.82 -7.57
C GLY A 197 21.23 -12.07 -8.00
N PHE A 198 20.16 -12.45 -7.29
CA PHE A 198 19.28 -13.54 -7.68
C PHE A 198 18.65 -13.26 -9.03
N SER A 199 18.61 -14.29 -9.87
CA SER A 199 17.92 -14.27 -11.15
C SER A 199 16.40 -14.25 -11.00
N HIS A 200 15.68 -13.96 -12.08
CA HIS A 200 14.22 -13.91 -12.06
C HIS A 200 13.60 -15.24 -11.63
N ALA A 201 14.11 -16.36 -12.13
CA ALA A 201 13.68 -17.69 -11.71
C ALA A 201 13.93 -17.93 -10.20
N GLU A 202 15.07 -17.52 -9.67
CA GLU A 202 15.37 -17.67 -8.24
C GLU A 202 14.46 -16.81 -7.34
N LEU A 203 14.08 -15.61 -7.80
CA LEU A 203 13.14 -14.74 -7.08
C LEU A 203 11.71 -15.32 -7.05
N ILE A 204 11.31 -16.05 -8.09
CA ILE A 204 9.96 -16.64 -8.22
C ILE A 204 9.87 -18.00 -7.51
N ARG A 205 10.89 -18.86 -7.68
CA ARG A 205 10.84 -20.27 -7.26
C ARG A 205 12.15 -20.82 -6.72
N GLY A 206 13.14 -19.96 -6.42
CA GLY A 206 14.36 -20.35 -5.73
C GLY A 206 14.16 -20.57 -4.24
N GLN A 207 15.23 -20.93 -3.53
CA GLN A 207 15.18 -21.31 -2.12
C GLN A 207 14.71 -20.16 -1.19
N PHE A 208 14.93 -18.90 -1.61
CA PHE A 208 14.52 -17.69 -0.90
C PHE A 208 13.35 -16.95 -1.57
N ALA A 209 12.68 -17.56 -2.55
CA ALA A 209 11.43 -17.02 -3.09
C ALA A 209 10.34 -17.01 -2.01
N LEU A 210 9.38 -16.08 -2.09
CA LEU A 210 8.33 -15.94 -1.08
C LEU A 210 7.54 -17.25 -0.88
N GLY A 211 7.21 -17.95 -1.97
CA GLY A 211 6.53 -19.25 -1.89
C GLY A 211 7.36 -20.33 -1.19
N SER A 212 8.68 -20.28 -1.33
CA SER A 212 9.59 -21.20 -0.62
C SER A 212 9.65 -20.88 0.87
N LEU A 213 9.71 -19.60 1.22
CA LEU A 213 9.66 -19.16 2.62
C LEU A 213 8.34 -19.57 3.29
N LEU A 214 7.21 -19.49 2.57
CA LEU A 214 5.90 -19.92 3.05
C LEU A 214 5.78 -21.44 3.17
N THR A 215 6.31 -22.17 2.18
CA THR A 215 6.38 -23.64 2.22
C THR A 215 7.18 -24.11 3.44
N ASN A 216 8.32 -23.49 3.71
CA ASN A 216 9.15 -23.79 4.88
C ASN A 216 8.44 -23.43 6.20
N ALA A 217 7.52 -22.46 6.18
CA ALA A 217 6.67 -22.12 7.32
C ALA A 217 5.45 -23.04 7.48
N GLY A 218 5.33 -24.10 6.67
CA GLY A 218 4.26 -25.09 6.74
C GLY A 218 3.07 -24.82 5.83
N TYR A 219 3.17 -23.87 4.90
CA TYR A 219 2.09 -23.51 3.97
C TYR A 219 2.53 -23.82 2.52
N PRO A 220 2.11 -24.98 1.96
CA PRO A 220 2.40 -25.32 0.57
C PRO A 220 2.07 -24.15 -0.35
N SER A 221 2.99 -23.81 -1.25
CA SER A 221 2.86 -22.62 -2.09
C SER A 221 3.37 -22.90 -3.50
N VAL A 222 2.74 -22.27 -4.49
CA VAL A 222 3.14 -22.33 -5.90
C VAL A 222 3.16 -20.92 -6.51
N PRO A 223 4.19 -20.53 -7.27
CA PRO A 223 5.47 -21.22 -7.42
C PRO A 223 6.34 -21.15 -6.14
N SER A 224 7.17 -22.17 -5.94
CA SER A 224 8.17 -22.29 -4.86
C SER A 224 9.27 -23.26 -5.26
N PHE A 225 10.32 -23.39 -4.45
CA PHE A 225 11.39 -24.37 -4.68
C PHE A 225 10.86 -25.81 -4.64
N ALA A 226 9.91 -26.10 -3.75
CA ALA A 226 9.28 -27.42 -3.64
C ALA A 226 8.26 -27.67 -4.76
N THR A 227 7.56 -26.62 -5.20
CA THR A 227 6.54 -26.68 -6.26
C THR A 227 6.79 -25.56 -7.27
N PRO A 228 7.70 -25.75 -8.25
CA PRO A 228 8.15 -24.68 -9.15
C PRO A 228 7.10 -24.14 -10.13
N THR A 229 6.03 -24.91 -10.34
CA THR A 229 4.95 -24.60 -11.30
C THR A 229 3.64 -25.29 -10.86
N PRO A 230 2.47 -24.71 -11.14
CA PRO A 230 1.19 -25.40 -10.94
C PRO A 230 0.95 -26.54 -11.94
N GLY A 231 1.71 -26.61 -13.03
CA GLY A 231 1.48 -27.54 -14.14
C GLY A 231 0.10 -27.31 -14.77
N SER A 232 -0.69 -28.37 -14.91
CA SER A 232 -2.07 -28.30 -15.44
C SER A 232 -3.13 -27.95 -14.39
N ASN A 233 -2.74 -27.71 -13.14
CA ASN A 233 -3.69 -27.38 -12.08
C ASN A 233 -4.19 -25.94 -12.22
N PRO A 234 -5.41 -25.64 -11.71
CA PRO A 234 -5.87 -24.26 -11.59
C PRO A 234 -4.86 -23.39 -10.82
N TYR A 235 -4.69 -22.17 -11.30
CA TYR A 235 -3.76 -21.21 -10.74
C TYR A 235 -4.18 -19.80 -11.16
N PHE A 236 -4.28 -18.87 -10.22
CA PHE A 236 -4.47 -17.45 -10.53
C PHE A 236 -3.12 -16.74 -10.60
N ASP A 237 -2.84 -16.13 -11.75
CA ASP A 237 -1.55 -15.52 -12.07
C ASP A 237 -1.42 -14.05 -11.68
N GLY A 238 -2.52 -13.39 -11.32
CA GLY A 238 -2.53 -11.98 -10.90
C GLY A 238 -3.56 -11.16 -11.67
N GLY A 239 -4.52 -10.59 -10.94
CA GLY A 239 -5.61 -9.80 -11.48
C GLY A 239 -5.25 -8.35 -11.83
N TYR A 240 -6.28 -7.54 -12.01
CA TYR A 240 -6.17 -6.12 -12.37
C TYR A 240 -5.27 -5.32 -11.43
N ASN A 241 -5.40 -5.53 -10.12
CA ASN A 241 -4.61 -4.81 -9.12
C ASN A 241 -3.13 -5.16 -9.23
N THR A 242 -2.80 -6.44 -9.35
CA THR A 242 -1.41 -6.87 -9.54
C THR A 242 -0.82 -6.29 -10.83
N GLN A 243 -1.60 -6.20 -11.90
CA GLN A 243 -1.15 -5.61 -13.17
C GLN A 243 -0.92 -4.09 -13.10
N ASN A 244 -1.65 -3.36 -12.24
CA ASN A 244 -1.63 -1.89 -12.21
C ASN A 244 -0.85 -1.29 -11.01
N TYR A 245 -0.69 -2.03 -9.91
CA TYR A 245 -0.03 -1.62 -8.67
C TYR A 245 1.26 -2.38 -8.38
N THR A 246 1.86 -2.89 -9.45
CA THR A 246 3.18 -3.46 -9.38
C THR A 246 3.97 -3.01 -10.57
N SER A 247 5.22 -3.44 -10.60
CA SER A 247 6.14 -3.12 -11.65
C SER A 247 5.70 -3.73 -12.95
N ASN A 248 4.67 -4.59 -13.03
CA ASN A 248 4.05 -4.99 -14.29
C ASN A 248 3.56 -3.79 -15.13
N LEU A 249 2.98 -2.76 -14.48
CA LEU A 249 2.61 -1.51 -15.14
C LEU A 249 3.87 -0.71 -15.49
N ALA A 250 3.97 -0.28 -16.74
CA ALA A 250 5.11 0.53 -17.18
C ALA A 250 5.19 1.84 -16.38
N GLY A 251 6.32 2.10 -15.75
CA GLY A 251 6.55 3.30 -14.94
C GLY A 251 6.22 3.15 -13.45
N ASN A 252 5.53 2.09 -13.02
CA ASN A 252 5.39 1.80 -11.59
C ASN A 252 6.68 1.10 -11.08
N THR A 253 7.24 1.63 -10.00
CA THR A 253 8.49 1.14 -9.39
C THR A 253 8.29 0.11 -8.29
N VAL A 254 7.07 -0.05 -7.77
CA VAL A 254 6.70 -0.99 -6.71
C VAL A 254 6.70 -2.40 -7.26
N ASP A 255 7.30 -3.37 -6.57
CA ASP A 255 7.19 -4.79 -6.94
C ASP A 255 6.13 -5.46 -6.05
N GLY A 256 5.50 -6.53 -6.52
CA GLY A 256 4.43 -7.18 -5.75
C GLY A 256 3.84 -8.41 -6.42
N LEU A 257 2.77 -8.93 -5.84
CA LEU A 257 2.09 -10.13 -6.30
C LEU A 257 0.65 -10.23 -5.78
N GLN A 258 -0.13 -11.11 -6.40
CA GLN A 258 -1.36 -11.65 -5.82
C GLN A 258 -1.03 -12.84 -4.91
N ILE A 259 -1.71 -12.97 -3.78
CA ILE A 259 -1.69 -14.20 -2.98
C ILE A 259 -3.12 -14.73 -2.87
N GLU A 260 -3.36 -15.86 -3.50
CA GLU A 260 -4.59 -16.62 -3.33
C GLU A 260 -4.45 -17.57 -2.15
N CYS A 261 -5.23 -17.32 -1.11
CA CYS A 261 -5.24 -18.14 0.08
C CYS A 261 -6.27 -19.27 -0.03
N ASN A 262 -5.83 -20.53 0.09
CA ASN A 262 -6.76 -21.65 0.19
C ASN A 262 -7.61 -21.54 1.47
N TYR A 263 -8.70 -22.31 1.57
CA TYR A 263 -9.61 -22.19 2.71
C TYR A 263 -9.09 -22.92 3.95
N THR A 264 -8.78 -24.21 3.79
CA THR A 264 -8.41 -25.13 4.87
C THR A 264 -7.07 -24.74 5.49
N ASN A 265 -6.96 -24.76 6.81
CA ASN A 265 -5.73 -24.42 7.53
C ASN A 265 -5.19 -22.99 7.31
N VAL A 266 -5.93 -22.14 6.58
CA VAL A 266 -5.52 -20.74 6.28
C VAL A 266 -6.65 -19.79 6.65
N ARG A 267 -7.75 -19.76 5.88
CA ARG A 267 -8.87 -18.81 6.09
C ARG A 267 -9.97 -19.31 7.03
N GLU A 268 -10.06 -20.63 7.22
CA GLU A 268 -11.18 -21.35 7.85
C GLU A 268 -11.73 -20.73 9.15
N ASN A 269 -10.88 -20.46 10.13
CA ASN A 269 -11.30 -19.93 11.43
C ASN A 269 -10.30 -18.93 12.00
N TYR A 270 -10.65 -18.32 13.14
CA TYR A 270 -9.80 -17.30 13.77
C TYR A 270 -8.40 -17.83 14.09
N THR A 271 -8.30 -19.05 14.64
CA THR A 271 -7.02 -19.65 15.04
C THR A 271 -6.13 -19.89 13.83
N THR A 272 -6.66 -20.49 12.76
CA THR A 272 -5.88 -20.74 11.53
C THR A 272 -5.44 -19.41 10.88
N ARG A 273 -6.34 -18.41 10.82
CA ARG A 273 -6.00 -17.09 10.28
C ARG A 273 -4.92 -16.38 11.09
N LYS A 274 -4.93 -16.52 12.42
CA LYS A 274 -3.91 -15.94 13.29
C LYS A 274 -2.55 -16.61 13.06
N VAL A 275 -2.50 -17.94 13.06
CA VAL A 275 -1.25 -18.70 12.87
C VAL A 275 -0.69 -18.47 11.47
N PHE A 276 -1.54 -18.48 10.44
CA PHE A 276 -1.10 -18.15 9.07
C PHE A 276 -0.68 -16.69 8.93
N GLY A 277 -1.42 -15.75 9.52
CA GLY A 277 -1.07 -14.34 9.52
C GLY A 277 0.33 -14.08 10.09
N GLU A 278 0.69 -14.80 11.17
CA GLU A 278 2.04 -14.74 11.74
C GLU A 278 3.10 -15.34 10.82
N ALA A 279 2.82 -16.49 10.21
CA ALA A 279 3.73 -17.14 9.27
C ALA A 279 3.99 -16.26 8.04
N LEU A 280 2.94 -15.74 7.41
CA LEU A 280 3.05 -14.84 6.27
C LEU A 280 3.78 -13.54 6.63
N ALA A 281 3.49 -12.94 7.78
CA ALA A 281 4.21 -11.75 8.26
C ALA A 281 5.71 -12.02 8.39
N LYS A 282 6.11 -13.13 9.04
CA LYS A 282 7.53 -13.54 9.15
C LYS A 282 8.17 -13.77 7.78
N SER A 283 7.49 -14.50 6.89
CA SER A 283 7.99 -14.75 5.53
C SER A 283 8.17 -13.47 4.72
N ILE A 284 7.26 -12.50 4.82
CA ILE A 284 7.39 -11.19 4.17
C ILE A 284 8.60 -10.42 4.72
N LEU A 285 8.76 -10.38 6.05
CA LEU A 285 9.89 -9.69 6.67
C LEU A 285 11.23 -10.30 6.24
N SER A 286 11.34 -11.63 6.23
CA SER A 286 12.52 -12.33 5.72
C SER A 286 12.75 -12.07 4.24
N TYR A 287 11.69 -12.05 3.42
CA TYR A 287 11.78 -11.75 1.99
C TYR A 287 12.36 -10.34 1.74
N LEU A 288 11.84 -9.33 2.46
CA LEU A 288 12.31 -7.95 2.37
C LEU A 288 13.76 -7.78 2.88
N GLU A 289 14.12 -8.47 3.95
CA GLU A 289 15.49 -8.50 4.47
C GLU A 289 16.45 -9.11 3.44
N ILE A 290 16.16 -10.32 2.96
CA ILE A 290 17.02 -11.06 2.03
C ILE A 290 17.19 -10.32 0.71
N HIS A 291 16.11 -9.79 0.12
CA HIS A 291 16.18 -9.26 -1.23
C HIS A 291 16.45 -7.76 -1.28
N GLN A 292 16.11 -7.00 -0.25
CA GLN A 292 16.20 -5.54 -0.25
C GLN A 292 16.97 -4.95 0.94
N ASN A 293 17.55 -5.78 1.82
CA ASN A 293 18.22 -5.38 3.06
C ASN A 293 17.32 -4.51 3.94
N LEU A 294 16.01 -4.78 3.95
CA LEU A 294 15.03 -4.06 4.75
C LEU A 294 14.76 -4.80 6.06
N ILE A 295 15.46 -4.39 7.11
CA ILE A 295 15.26 -4.91 8.48
C ILE A 295 14.24 -4.03 9.19
N LEU A 296 12.99 -4.49 9.24
CA LEU A 296 11.86 -3.71 9.76
C LEU A 296 11.60 -4.00 11.25
N THR A 297 12.64 -3.99 12.09
CA THR A 297 12.46 -4.22 13.54
C THR A 297 12.15 -2.92 14.27
N GLN A 298 11.24 -3.01 15.26
CA GLN A 298 10.89 -1.92 16.18
C GLN A 298 10.87 -0.53 15.54
N CYS A 299 9.76 -0.17 14.92
CA CYS A 299 9.35 1.21 14.65
C CYS A 299 9.27 2.12 15.92
N SER A 300 9.82 1.67 17.05
CA SER A 300 10.23 2.47 18.19
C SER A 300 11.20 3.54 17.73
N LEU A 301 10.72 4.80 17.71
CA LEU A 301 11.54 6.00 17.79
C LEU A 301 12.83 5.92 16.97
N VAL A 302 12.72 6.05 15.64
CA VAL A 302 13.77 6.81 14.98
C VAL A 302 13.67 8.19 15.65
N ASN A 303 14.50 8.41 16.68
CA ASN A 303 15.17 9.68 16.81
C ASN A 303 15.77 9.88 15.43
N ALA A 304 15.01 10.54 14.56
CA ALA A 304 15.60 11.26 13.48
C ALA A 304 16.59 12.12 14.24
N THR A 305 17.87 11.76 14.17
CA THR A 305 18.89 12.78 14.11
C THR A 305 18.45 13.59 12.91
N LEU A 306 17.59 14.59 13.19
CA LEU A 306 17.30 15.65 12.27
C LEU A 306 18.67 16.28 12.06
N THR A 307 19.40 15.80 11.06
CA THR A 307 20.16 16.72 10.24
C THR A 307 19.11 17.72 9.79
N LYS A 308 19.10 18.85 10.50
CA LYS A 308 18.21 19.97 10.30
C LYS A 308 18.55 20.57 8.93
N GLU A 309 18.18 19.88 7.85
CA GLU A 309 17.93 20.57 6.61
C GLU A 309 16.69 21.43 6.87
N GLY A 310 16.88 22.74 6.80
CA GLY A 310 15.84 23.71 7.13
C GLY A 310 14.56 23.41 6.34
N ASN A 311 13.41 23.58 7.01
CA ASN A 311 12.11 23.43 6.35
C ASN A 311 12.10 24.24 5.03
N PRO A 312 11.68 23.64 3.90
CA PRO A 312 11.72 24.32 2.59
C PRO A 312 10.76 25.53 2.52
N TYR A 313 9.92 25.71 3.54
CA TYR A 313 8.98 26.81 3.70
C TYR A 313 8.82 27.21 5.16
N TYR A 314 8.39 28.45 5.36
CA TYR A 314 7.93 28.95 6.65
C TYR A 314 6.51 29.50 6.51
N LEU A 315 5.70 29.27 7.53
CA LEU A 315 4.39 29.90 7.67
C LEU A 315 4.51 31.13 8.55
N TYR A 316 4.17 32.28 7.99
CA TYR A 316 4.11 33.55 8.72
C TYR A 316 2.66 33.91 8.96
N THR A 317 2.36 34.35 10.18
CA THR A 317 1.05 34.86 10.55
C THR A 317 1.18 36.32 10.93
N ASN A 318 0.25 37.14 10.46
CA ASN A 318 0.11 38.52 10.87
C ASN A 318 -1.18 38.65 11.67
N THR A 319 -1.03 38.79 12.98
CA THR A 319 -2.15 38.85 13.92
C THR A 319 -2.91 40.18 13.84
N ALA A 320 -2.32 41.25 13.31
CA ALA A 320 -2.95 42.56 13.23
C ALA A 320 -4.02 42.65 12.13
N ASN A 321 -3.86 41.89 11.04
CA ASN A 321 -4.77 41.89 9.90
C ASN A 321 -5.38 40.50 9.61
N GLN A 322 -5.17 39.53 10.51
CA GLN A 322 -5.64 38.14 10.38
C GLN A 322 -5.22 37.44 9.08
N SER A 323 -4.11 37.86 8.48
CA SER A 323 -3.56 37.24 7.27
C SER A 323 -2.43 36.27 7.60
N MET A 324 -2.23 35.30 6.72
CA MET A 324 -1.11 34.37 6.82
C MET A 324 -0.50 34.12 5.45
N TYR A 325 0.79 33.82 5.39
CA TYR A 325 1.44 33.48 4.13
C TYR A 325 2.48 32.40 4.29
N PHE A 326 2.58 31.56 3.27
CA PHE A 326 3.66 30.59 3.12
C PHE A 326 4.77 31.23 2.30
N GLN A 327 6.01 31.14 2.77
CA GLN A 327 7.20 31.58 2.04
C GLN A 327 8.12 30.38 1.81
N PHE A 328 8.41 30.09 0.55
CA PHE A 328 9.37 29.03 0.18
C PHE A 328 10.78 29.64 0.09
N HIS A 329 11.74 29.04 0.80
CA HIS A 329 13.10 29.60 0.94
C HIS A 329 14.15 28.82 0.15
N ASN A 330 13.95 27.51 -0.01
CA ASN A 330 14.92 26.62 -0.66
C ASN A 330 14.39 26.03 -1.99
N LEU A 331 13.28 26.56 -2.51
CA LEU A 331 12.62 26.12 -3.75
C LEU A 331 12.10 27.34 -4.50
N ASN A 332 12.41 27.49 -5.80
CA ASN A 332 11.81 28.53 -6.64
C ASN A 332 10.53 28.00 -7.29
N LEU A 333 9.39 28.48 -6.80
CA LEU A 333 8.07 28.01 -7.21
C LEU A 333 7.23 29.14 -7.84
N ILE A 334 7.84 30.29 -8.12
CA ILE A 334 7.19 31.45 -8.74
C ILE A 334 6.48 31.04 -10.04
N GLY A 335 5.21 31.43 -10.18
CA GLY A 335 4.42 31.13 -11.38
C GLY A 335 3.85 29.71 -11.45
N LYS A 336 4.16 28.83 -10.49
CA LYS A 336 3.56 27.48 -10.43
C LYS A 336 2.14 27.54 -9.87
N GLN A 337 1.27 26.65 -10.37
CA GLN A 337 -0.09 26.49 -9.86
C GLN A 337 -0.08 25.73 -8.54
N TYR A 338 -0.97 26.09 -7.61
CA TYR A 338 -1.16 25.38 -6.36
C TYR A 338 -2.64 25.11 -6.06
N LEU A 339 -2.88 24.06 -5.27
CA LEU A 339 -4.16 23.71 -4.64
C LEU A 339 -3.96 23.48 -3.15
N LEU A 340 -4.56 24.33 -2.33
CA LEU A 340 -4.75 24.16 -0.90
C LEU A 340 -6.07 23.42 -0.64
N HIS A 341 -6.02 22.30 0.07
CA HIS A 341 -7.19 21.53 0.49
C HIS A 341 -7.08 21.12 1.95
N ASN A 342 -8.21 20.85 2.61
CA ASN A 342 -8.22 20.34 3.98
C ASN A 342 -7.98 18.82 4.00
N TYR A 343 -7.92 18.23 5.19
CA TYR A 343 -7.70 16.79 5.37
C TYR A 343 -8.80 15.87 4.83
N LEU A 344 -9.98 16.41 4.49
CA LEU A 344 -11.06 15.69 3.81
C LEU A 344 -10.95 15.79 2.28
N GLY A 345 -9.89 16.42 1.76
CA GLY A 345 -9.72 16.68 0.33
C GLY A 345 -10.58 17.81 -0.21
N ALA A 346 -11.31 18.54 0.65
CA ALA A 346 -12.10 19.68 0.20
C ALA A 346 -11.18 20.84 -0.17
N GLU A 347 -11.34 21.34 -1.40
CA GLU A 347 -10.60 22.50 -1.90
C GLU A 347 -10.92 23.72 -1.03
N ILE A 348 -9.86 24.31 -0.47
CA ILE A 348 -9.92 25.56 0.28
C ILE A 348 -9.58 26.72 -0.66
N ARG A 349 -8.55 26.54 -1.49
CA ARG A 349 -8.11 27.56 -2.45
C ARG A 349 -7.21 26.99 -3.53
N ARG A 350 -7.29 27.55 -4.73
CA ARG A 350 -6.28 27.39 -5.78
C ARG A 350 -5.72 28.72 -6.24
N GLY A 351 -4.53 28.72 -6.84
CA GLY A 351 -3.93 29.92 -7.39
C GLY A 351 -2.57 29.68 -8.01
N ILE A 352 -1.84 30.78 -8.23
CA ILE A 352 -0.48 30.79 -8.73
C ILE A 352 0.43 31.40 -7.65
N ILE A 353 1.60 30.80 -7.43
CA ILE A 353 2.58 31.30 -6.46
C ILE A 353 3.15 32.63 -6.98
N ASN A 354 3.13 33.65 -6.12
CA ASN A 354 3.44 35.02 -6.53
C ASN A 354 4.95 35.24 -6.79
N THR A 355 5.30 36.44 -7.25
CA THR A 355 6.70 36.84 -7.56
C THR A 355 7.61 36.89 -6.33
N GLU A 356 7.05 36.93 -5.13
CA GLU A 356 7.79 36.84 -3.86
C GLU A 356 7.98 35.38 -3.41
N ASN A 357 7.57 34.41 -4.23
CA ASN A 357 7.62 32.99 -3.92
C ASN A 357 6.76 32.62 -2.69
N GLN A 358 5.57 33.22 -2.63
CA GLN A 358 4.63 33.06 -1.53
C GLN A 358 3.23 32.63 -1.99
N ILE A 359 2.51 32.04 -1.03
CA ILE A 359 1.06 31.86 -1.08
C ILE A 359 0.46 32.70 0.04
N GLN A 360 -0.20 33.80 -0.33
CA GLN A 360 -0.94 34.67 0.59
C GLN A 360 -2.32 34.07 0.89
N ILE A 361 -2.73 34.04 2.15
CA ILE A 361 -4.07 33.67 2.59
C ILE A 361 -4.64 34.83 3.41
N ASN A 362 -5.63 35.50 2.83
CA ASN A 362 -6.20 36.74 3.37
C ASN A 362 -7.27 36.51 4.44
N HIS A 363 -7.52 35.25 4.79
CA HIS A 363 -8.48 34.84 5.82
C HIS A 363 -7.87 33.75 6.71
N PRO A 364 -8.08 33.79 8.02
CA PRO A 364 -7.55 32.77 8.91
C PRO A 364 -8.19 31.40 8.59
N LEU A 365 -7.34 30.38 8.49
CA LEU A 365 -7.79 29.00 8.38
C LEU A 365 -8.31 28.54 9.76
N SER A 366 -9.41 27.80 9.77
CA SER A 366 -9.87 27.12 10.99
C SER A 366 -8.79 26.18 11.53
N SER A 367 -8.80 25.91 12.83
CA SER A 367 -7.90 24.92 13.43
C SER A 367 -8.07 23.56 12.73
N GLY A 368 -6.98 22.97 12.25
CA GLY A 368 -7.04 21.77 11.43
C GLY A 368 -5.79 21.46 10.60
N ILE A 369 -5.87 20.38 9.83
CA ILE A 369 -4.82 19.92 8.93
C ILE A 369 -5.16 20.32 7.50
N TYR A 370 -4.18 20.89 6.81
CA TYR A 370 -4.27 21.33 5.42
C TYR A 370 -3.10 20.82 4.60
N PHE A 371 -3.29 20.73 3.28
CA PHE A 371 -2.31 20.26 2.33
C PHE A 371 -2.23 21.23 1.16
N ILE A 372 -1.00 21.58 0.74
CA ILE A 372 -0.76 22.33 -0.50
C ILE A 372 -0.15 21.38 -1.53
N SER A 373 -0.85 21.17 -2.64
CA SER A 373 -0.32 20.54 -3.84
C SER A 373 0.19 21.62 -4.79
N ILE A 374 1.40 21.46 -5.32
CA ILE A 374 1.95 22.34 -6.35
C ILE A 374 2.00 21.53 -7.64
N TYR A 375 1.44 22.07 -8.72
CA TYR A 375 1.41 21.42 -10.02
C TYR A 375 2.61 21.92 -10.84
N ASP A 376 3.60 21.05 -10.98
CA ASP A 376 4.59 21.12 -12.05
C ASP A 376 4.51 19.82 -12.85
N MET A 377 4.84 19.87 -14.14
CA MET A 377 4.72 18.72 -15.06
C MET A 377 5.59 17.50 -14.66
N ARG A 378 6.27 17.51 -13.51
CA ARG A 378 7.15 16.44 -13.02
C ARG A 378 7.16 16.20 -11.50
N PHE A 379 6.36 16.88 -10.67
CA PHE A 379 6.36 16.66 -9.22
C PHE A 379 5.04 17.09 -8.57
N THR A 380 4.41 16.20 -7.81
CA THR A 380 3.33 16.53 -6.84
C THR A 380 3.76 16.03 -5.46
N ALA A 381 4.36 16.91 -4.66
CA ALA A 381 4.61 16.66 -3.24
C ALA A 381 3.60 17.47 -2.41
N PRO A 382 2.67 16.83 -1.68
CA PRO A 382 1.75 17.55 -0.80
C PRO A 382 2.52 18.07 0.43
N ILE A 383 2.50 19.39 0.63
CA ILE A 383 3.06 20.02 1.82
C ILE A 383 2.02 19.99 2.93
N LYS A 384 2.31 19.26 4.02
CA LYS A 384 1.41 19.14 5.19
C LYS A 384 1.55 20.32 6.14
N ILE A 385 0.45 20.94 6.49
CA ILE A 385 0.40 22.11 7.39
C ILE A 385 -0.52 21.80 8.57
N PHE A 386 -0.08 22.20 9.76
CA PHE A 386 -0.89 22.21 10.97
C PHE A 386 -1.20 23.65 11.35
N VAL A 387 -2.48 24.01 11.38
CA VAL A 387 -2.97 25.28 11.94
C VAL A 387 -3.52 24.97 13.32
N LYS A 388 -2.91 25.55 14.36
CA LYS A 388 -3.36 25.38 15.76
C LYS A 388 -4.46 26.38 16.08
#